data_AF-A0A7V8VGH4-F1
#
_entry.id   AF-A0A7V8VGH4-F1
#
_cell.length_a   1.000
_cell.length_b   1.000
_cell.length_c   1.000
_cell.angle_alpha   90.00
_cell.angle_beta   90.00
_cell.angle_gamma   90.00
#
_symmetry.space_group_name_H-M   'P 1'
#
loop_
_entity.id
_entity.type
_entity.pdbx_description
1 polymer ?
#
loop_
_entity_poly.entity_id
_entity_poly.type
_entity_poly.pdbx_seq_one_letter_code
_entity_poly.pdbx_strand_id
1 'polypeptide(L)'
;MGDGMRIGVVSDTHDRHEAIAEAVRRLQEHQVELILHCGDIESVAAVEAFRPVPTYFVFGNWDRQRQELARAIKQIGGVHFETFGALEIGGKRIAWLHSHERRHLRQLEMADYFDYLFYGHTHMREQHRTGRTLVANPGALFRANPRTCIVVDIHSGEIKPLIIAPADKASPEAAPSWPTLDPSDSAPHLPLAVPPPSTAPPAPSSLLPPPSDSTPSP
;
A
#
# COMPACT_ATOMS: atom_id res chain seq x y z
N MET A 1 -19.17 -17.08 7.82
CA MET A 1 -18.17 -16.32 8.60
C MET A 1 -17.50 -15.43 7.58
N GLY A 2 -17.64 -14.11 7.70
CA GLY A 2 -17.32 -13.20 6.60
C GLY A 2 -15.85 -13.33 6.19
N ASP A 3 -15.63 -13.57 4.90
CA ASP A 3 -14.33 -13.41 4.24
C ASP A 3 -13.95 -11.92 4.33
N GLY A 4 -13.44 -11.52 5.49
CA GLY A 4 -13.05 -10.15 5.78
C GLY A 4 -11.60 -9.95 5.36
N MET A 5 -11.41 -9.35 4.19
CA MET A 5 -10.07 -9.07 3.68
C MET A 5 -9.36 -8.05 4.58
N ARG A 6 -8.17 -8.41 5.07
CA ARG A 6 -7.36 -7.54 5.94
C ARG A 6 -6.07 -7.11 5.25
N ILE A 7 -5.80 -5.82 5.34
CA ILE A 7 -4.60 -5.19 4.78
C ILE A 7 -3.71 -4.67 5.90
N GLY A 8 -2.43 -5.00 5.85
CA GLY A 8 -1.40 -4.42 6.70
C GLY A 8 -0.82 -3.17 6.04
N VAL A 9 -0.53 -2.14 6.81
CA VAL A 9 0.12 -0.92 6.32
C VAL A 9 1.36 -0.66 7.15
N VAL A 10 2.51 -0.57 6.48
CA VAL A 10 3.84 -0.39 7.06
C VAL A 10 4.55 0.77 6.35
N SER A 11 5.45 1.45 7.04
CA SER A 11 6.27 2.52 6.45
C SER A 11 7.59 2.68 7.18
N ASP A 12 8.54 3.38 6.55
CA ASP A 12 9.77 3.91 7.18
C ASP A 12 10.51 2.80 7.95
N THR A 13 10.83 1.72 7.23
CA THR A 13 11.46 0.53 7.80
C THR A 13 12.96 0.67 7.91
N HIS A 14 13.59 1.44 7.01
CA HIS A 14 14.99 1.83 7.09
C HIS A 14 15.94 0.67 7.44
N ASP A 15 15.79 -0.43 6.71
CA ASP A 15 16.64 -1.62 6.84
C ASP A 15 16.63 -2.30 8.23
N ARG A 16 15.58 -2.06 9.04
CA ARG A 16 15.44 -2.67 10.38
C ARG A 16 14.83 -4.06 10.32
N HIS A 17 15.60 -5.02 9.80
CA HIS A 17 15.21 -6.41 9.61
C HIS A 17 14.46 -7.04 10.79
N GLU A 18 14.95 -6.90 12.02
CA GLU A 18 14.29 -7.46 13.21
C GLU A 18 12.90 -6.86 13.45
N ALA A 19 12.77 -5.54 13.25
CA ALA A 19 11.50 -4.85 13.39
C ALA A 19 10.54 -5.21 12.25
N ILE A 20 11.06 -5.36 11.02
CA ILE A 20 10.28 -5.83 9.86
C ILE A 20 9.76 -7.25 10.12
N ALA A 21 10.63 -8.17 10.56
CA ALA A 21 10.26 -9.55 10.83
C ALA A 21 9.18 -9.64 11.92
N GLU A 22 9.32 -8.89 13.03
CA GLU A 22 8.28 -8.83 14.05
C GLU A 22 6.98 -8.22 13.51
N ALA A 23 7.05 -7.16 12.71
CA ALA A 23 5.87 -6.56 12.10
C ALA A 23 5.14 -7.57 11.17
N VAL A 24 5.86 -8.25 10.28
CA VAL A 24 5.30 -9.26 9.38
C VAL A 24 4.67 -10.39 10.18
N ARG A 25 5.34 -10.90 11.22
CA ARG A 25 4.82 -11.93 12.12
C ARG A 25 3.50 -11.50 12.76
N ARG A 26 3.45 -10.30 13.33
CA ARG A 26 2.23 -9.74 13.94
C ARG A 26 1.11 -9.55 12.93
N LEU A 27 1.43 -9.11 11.71
CA LEU A 27 0.42 -8.97 10.63
C LEU A 27 -0.15 -10.33 10.22
N GLN A 28 0.67 -11.39 10.18
CA GLN A 28 0.20 -12.76 9.93
C GLN A 28 -0.72 -13.28 11.05
N GLU A 29 -0.41 -13.01 12.32
CA GLU A 29 -1.31 -13.34 13.46
C GLU A 29 -2.67 -12.64 13.33
N HIS A 30 -2.69 -11.46 12.72
CA HIS A 30 -3.91 -10.72 12.40
C HIS A 30 -4.57 -11.14 11.08
N GLN A 31 -4.10 -12.21 10.45
CA GLN A 31 -4.62 -12.75 9.19
C GLN A 31 -4.61 -11.72 8.06
N VAL A 32 -3.56 -10.90 8.00
CA VAL A 32 -3.35 -9.97 6.89
C VAL A 32 -3.01 -10.74 5.61
N GLU A 33 -3.69 -10.40 4.53
CA GLU A 33 -3.53 -11.04 3.22
C GLU A 33 -2.67 -10.23 2.25
N LEU A 34 -2.56 -8.92 2.49
CA LEU A 34 -1.78 -7.98 1.68
C LEU A 34 -1.15 -6.92 2.57
N ILE A 35 0.13 -6.61 2.34
CA ILE A 35 0.82 -5.48 2.98
C ILE A 35 1.02 -4.35 1.97
N LEU A 36 0.73 -3.12 2.39
CA LEU A 36 1.07 -1.89 1.69
C LEU A 36 2.26 -1.23 2.41
N HIS A 37 3.39 -1.09 1.73
CA HIS A 37 4.57 -0.42 2.25
C HIS A 37 4.67 1.00 1.69
N CYS A 38 4.59 2.01 2.55
CA CYS A 38 4.55 3.43 2.17
C CYS A 38 5.92 4.04 1.84
N GLY A 39 7.00 3.27 1.89
CA GLY A 39 8.32 3.66 1.37
C GLY A 39 9.40 3.78 2.44
N ASP A 40 10.61 4.15 2.01
CA ASP A 40 11.84 4.12 2.82
C ASP A 40 12.16 2.70 3.31
N ILE A 41 12.41 1.83 2.33
CA ILE A 41 12.78 0.41 2.47
C ILE A 41 14.30 0.26 2.65
N GLU A 42 15.06 1.02 1.87
CA GLU A 42 16.52 1.15 1.79
C GLU A 42 17.32 -0.04 1.26
N SER A 43 16.93 -1.29 1.53
CA SER A 43 17.76 -2.46 1.16
C SER A 43 16.99 -3.64 0.55
N VAL A 44 17.72 -4.49 -0.16
CA VAL A 44 17.23 -5.79 -0.69
C VAL A 44 16.84 -6.74 0.44
N ALA A 45 17.65 -6.83 1.49
CA ALA A 45 17.38 -7.73 2.61
C ALA A 45 16.12 -7.30 3.40
N ALA A 46 15.85 -5.99 3.46
CA ALA A 46 14.60 -5.46 4.00
C ALA A 46 13.38 -5.91 3.17
N VAL A 47 13.50 -5.90 1.84
CA VAL A 47 12.45 -6.46 0.95
C VAL A 47 12.25 -7.94 1.21
N GLU A 48 13.33 -8.73 1.31
CA GLU A 48 13.25 -10.17 1.50
C GLU A 48 12.48 -10.59 2.76
N ALA A 49 12.55 -9.79 3.83
CA ALA A 49 11.82 -10.03 5.06
C ALA A 49 10.28 -10.01 4.89
N PHE A 50 9.76 -9.42 3.81
CA PHE A 50 8.32 -9.41 3.49
C PHE A 50 7.85 -10.63 2.70
N ARG A 51 8.74 -11.55 2.28
CA ARG A 51 8.38 -12.75 1.51
C ARG A 51 7.19 -13.57 2.05
N PRO A 52 6.93 -13.68 3.38
CA PRO A 52 5.82 -14.47 3.89
C PRO A 52 4.41 -13.93 3.57
N VAL A 53 4.27 -12.65 3.16
CA VAL A 53 2.97 -12.03 2.87
C VAL A 53 3.07 -11.19 1.59
N PRO A 54 2.12 -11.30 0.64
CA PRO A 54 2.09 -10.44 -0.54
C PRO A 54 2.24 -8.97 -0.15
N THR A 55 3.18 -8.26 -0.76
CA THR A 55 3.51 -6.88 -0.38
C THR A 55 3.63 -5.98 -1.59
N TYR A 56 2.94 -4.85 -1.53
CA TYR A 56 2.97 -3.79 -2.52
C TYR A 56 3.73 -2.58 -1.97
N PHE A 57 4.75 -2.15 -2.68
CA PHE A 57 5.68 -1.13 -2.24
C PHE A 57 5.52 0.15 -3.06
N VAL A 58 5.66 1.31 -2.42
CA VAL A 58 6.07 2.56 -3.09
C VAL A 58 7.48 2.92 -2.64
N PHE A 59 8.21 3.65 -3.47
CA PHE A 59 9.53 4.17 -3.13
C PHE A 59 9.43 5.50 -2.36
N GLY A 60 10.15 5.57 -1.26
CA GLY A 60 10.41 6.78 -0.50
C GLY A 60 11.62 7.56 -1.01
N ASN A 61 12.02 8.59 -0.26
CA ASN A 61 13.16 9.44 -0.65
C ASN A 61 14.51 8.81 -0.31
N TRP A 62 14.55 7.80 0.58
CA TRP A 62 15.78 7.06 0.90
C TRP A 62 16.01 5.85 -0.01
N ASP A 63 15.01 5.46 -0.80
CA ASP A 63 15.09 4.35 -1.76
C ASP A 63 15.87 4.75 -3.04
N ARG A 64 17.19 4.89 -2.92
CA ARG A 64 18.08 5.34 -4.01
C ARG A 64 18.32 4.27 -5.06
N GLN A 65 18.42 3.00 -4.65
CA GLN A 65 18.75 1.87 -5.51
C GLN A 65 17.50 1.21 -6.10
N ARG A 66 16.59 2.02 -6.66
CA ARG A 66 15.25 1.58 -7.09
C ARG A 66 15.24 0.38 -8.02
N GLN A 67 16.20 0.30 -8.95
CA GLN A 67 16.29 -0.85 -9.86
C GLN A 67 16.63 -2.16 -9.13
N GLU A 68 17.48 -2.09 -8.12
CA GLU A 68 17.85 -3.25 -7.33
C GLU A 68 16.70 -3.68 -6.42
N LEU A 69 16.07 -2.71 -5.74
CA LEU A 69 14.87 -2.93 -4.95
C LEU A 69 13.73 -3.53 -5.80
N ALA A 70 13.48 -2.99 -6.99
CA ALA A 70 12.46 -3.50 -7.91
C ALA A 70 12.71 -4.97 -8.31
N ARG A 71 13.98 -5.36 -8.52
CA ARG A 71 14.34 -6.77 -8.79
C ARG A 71 14.08 -7.64 -7.57
N ALA A 72 14.50 -7.21 -6.38
CA ALA A 72 14.24 -7.93 -5.13
C ALA A 72 12.74 -8.09 -4.86
N ILE A 73 11.95 -7.03 -5.05
CA ILE A 73 10.49 -7.03 -4.87
C ILE A 73 9.87 -8.06 -5.81
N LYS A 74 10.29 -8.10 -7.08
CA LYS A 74 9.83 -9.11 -8.04
C LYS A 74 10.23 -10.54 -7.62
N GLN A 75 11.41 -10.74 -7.07
CA GLN A 75 11.91 -12.06 -6.62
C GLN A 75 11.13 -12.63 -5.43
N ILE A 76 10.52 -11.78 -4.60
CA ILE A 76 9.62 -12.22 -3.52
C ILE A 76 8.16 -12.32 -3.96
N GLY A 77 7.84 -12.06 -5.24
CA GLY A 77 6.48 -12.02 -5.75
C GLY A 77 5.70 -10.75 -5.40
N GLY A 78 6.37 -9.72 -4.89
CA GLY A 78 5.77 -8.42 -4.60
C GLY A 78 5.59 -7.55 -5.84
N VAL A 79 4.88 -6.43 -5.65
CA VAL A 79 4.67 -5.41 -6.69
C VAL A 79 5.27 -4.10 -6.19
N HIS A 80 5.95 -3.37 -7.07
CA HIS A 80 6.40 -2.02 -6.76
C HIS A 80 5.67 -1.01 -7.63
N PHE A 81 5.44 0.15 -7.04
CA PHE A 81 4.99 1.37 -7.67
C PHE A 81 6.10 2.40 -7.48
N GLU A 82 6.09 3.47 -8.29
CA GLU A 82 7.07 4.55 -8.13
C GLU A 82 6.83 5.33 -6.84
N THR A 83 6.21 6.51 -6.90
CA THR A 83 5.99 7.35 -5.71
C THR A 83 4.57 7.24 -5.15
N PHE A 84 3.70 6.53 -5.84
CA PHE A 84 2.27 6.44 -5.55
C PHE A 84 1.71 5.10 -6.03
N GLY A 85 0.98 4.42 -5.15
CA GLY A 85 0.21 3.22 -5.44
C GLY A 85 -1.27 3.47 -5.22
N ALA A 86 -2.10 2.84 -6.06
CA ALA A 86 -3.54 2.83 -5.90
C ALA A 86 -4.13 1.51 -6.39
N LEU A 87 -5.20 1.07 -5.74
CA LEU A 87 -5.95 -0.12 -6.11
C LEU A 87 -7.41 -0.03 -5.63
N GLU A 88 -8.22 -0.97 -6.07
CA GLU A 88 -9.57 -1.18 -5.56
C GLU A 88 -9.69 -2.62 -5.05
N ILE A 89 -10.06 -2.78 -3.77
CA ILE A 89 -10.24 -4.06 -3.10
C ILE A 89 -11.53 -4.00 -2.29
N GLY A 90 -12.39 -5.02 -2.41
CA GLY A 90 -13.66 -5.07 -1.67
C GLY A 90 -14.58 -3.87 -1.94
N GLY A 91 -14.50 -3.26 -3.14
CA GLY A 91 -15.22 -2.04 -3.50
C GLY A 91 -14.73 -0.77 -2.78
N LYS A 92 -13.57 -0.84 -2.11
CA LYS A 92 -12.90 0.31 -1.49
C LYS A 92 -11.70 0.74 -2.31
N ARG A 93 -11.60 2.03 -2.57
CA ARG A 93 -10.45 2.62 -3.26
C ARG A 93 -9.38 2.98 -2.25
N ILE A 94 -8.20 2.42 -2.44
CA ILE A 94 -7.08 2.55 -1.52
C ILE A 94 -5.91 3.16 -2.27
N ALA A 95 -5.34 4.22 -1.70
CA ALA A 95 -4.12 4.84 -2.19
C ALA A 95 -3.06 4.88 -1.09
N TRP A 96 -1.79 4.81 -1.47
CA TRP A 96 -0.68 5.02 -0.55
C TRP A 96 0.53 5.65 -1.22
N LEU A 97 1.29 6.43 -0.45
CA LEU A 97 2.49 7.15 -0.89
C LEU A 97 3.44 7.41 0.27
N HIS A 98 4.68 7.79 0.02
CA HIS A 98 5.60 8.15 1.10
C HIS A 98 5.31 9.53 1.71
N SER A 99 4.86 10.50 0.91
CA SER A 99 4.54 11.89 1.30
C SER A 99 5.70 12.88 1.53
N HIS A 100 6.93 12.53 1.14
CA HIS A 100 8.03 13.52 1.06
C HIS A 100 7.65 14.75 0.23
N GLU A 101 6.80 14.56 -0.79
CA GLU A 101 6.09 15.64 -1.49
C GLU A 101 4.73 15.93 -0.82
N ARG A 102 4.72 16.75 0.24
CA ARG A 102 3.48 17.09 0.99
C ARG A 102 2.35 17.65 0.13
N ARG A 103 2.66 18.27 -1.02
CA ARG A 103 1.64 18.78 -1.95
C ARG A 103 0.84 17.64 -2.58
N HIS A 104 1.49 16.54 -2.91
CA HIS A 104 0.84 15.37 -3.51
C HIS A 104 -0.14 14.73 -2.53
N LEU A 105 0.26 14.55 -1.26
CA LEU A 105 -0.63 14.07 -0.21
C LEU A 105 -1.90 14.94 -0.09
N ARG A 106 -1.73 16.27 0.01
CA ARG A 106 -2.88 17.19 0.10
C ARG A 106 -3.80 17.12 -1.12
N GLN A 107 -3.24 16.97 -2.32
CA GLN A 107 -4.06 16.85 -3.53
C GLN A 107 -4.90 15.58 -3.55
N LEU A 108 -4.32 14.45 -3.12
CA LEU A 108 -5.04 13.17 -3.02
C LEU A 108 -6.12 13.21 -1.94
N GLU A 109 -5.82 13.83 -0.81
CA GLU A 109 -6.76 14.02 0.29
C GLU A 109 -7.95 14.90 -0.12
N MET A 110 -7.69 16.00 -0.83
CA MET A 110 -8.74 16.92 -1.31
C MET A 110 -9.52 16.39 -2.51
N ALA A 111 -9.02 15.35 -3.21
CA ALA A 111 -9.71 14.77 -4.36
C ALA A 111 -11.01 14.06 -3.97
N ASP A 112 -11.18 13.71 -2.69
CA ASP A 112 -12.37 13.01 -2.14
C ASP A 112 -12.75 11.74 -2.94
N TYR A 113 -11.73 11.11 -3.55
CA TYR A 113 -11.90 10.01 -4.50
C TYR A 113 -11.63 8.63 -3.88
N PHE A 114 -10.75 8.60 -2.87
CA PHE A 114 -10.31 7.37 -2.19
C PHE A 114 -11.10 7.17 -0.90
N ASP A 115 -11.34 5.92 -0.53
CA ASP A 115 -11.89 5.59 0.79
C ASP A 115 -10.78 5.58 1.86
N TYR A 116 -9.57 5.14 1.45
CA TYR A 116 -8.37 5.09 2.30
C TYR A 116 -7.18 5.72 1.61
N LEU A 117 -6.44 6.55 2.35
CA LEU A 117 -5.19 7.15 1.92
C LEU A 117 -4.12 6.94 3.00
N PHE A 118 -3.13 6.11 2.70
CA PHE A 118 -2.04 5.82 3.62
C PHE A 118 -0.77 6.57 3.27
N TYR A 119 -0.03 7.03 4.28
CA TYR A 119 1.24 7.72 4.02
C TYR A 119 2.32 7.52 5.08
N GLY A 120 3.58 7.72 4.69
CA GLY A 120 4.78 7.58 5.53
C GLY A 120 5.48 8.90 5.90
N HIS A 121 6.82 8.87 6.00
CA HIS A 121 7.75 10.02 6.04
C HIS A 121 7.82 10.80 7.35
N THR A 122 6.71 10.99 8.07
CA THR A 122 6.72 11.77 9.32
C THR A 122 7.19 10.95 10.52
N HIS A 123 7.23 9.62 10.41
CA HIS A 123 7.45 8.65 11.49
C HIS A 123 6.43 8.73 12.64
N MET A 124 5.39 9.55 12.49
CA MET A 124 4.38 9.79 13.52
C MET A 124 3.08 9.17 13.08
N ARG A 125 2.57 8.25 13.90
CA ARG A 125 1.25 7.69 13.68
C ARG A 125 0.20 8.79 13.72
N GLU A 126 -0.63 8.82 12.70
CA GLU A 126 -1.72 9.78 12.55
C GLU A 126 -2.92 9.07 11.93
N GLN A 127 -4.13 9.53 12.29
CA GLN A 127 -5.35 9.07 11.66
C GLN A 127 -6.38 10.18 11.75
N HIS A 128 -6.93 10.57 10.60
CA HIS A 128 -8.01 11.55 10.51
C HIS A 128 -8.87 11.28 9.30
N ARG A 129 -10.00 11.99 9.21
CA ARG A 129 -10.93 11.86 8.09
C ARG A 129 -11.11 13.23 7.45
N THR A 130 -10.96 13.28 6.13
CA THR A 130 -11.19 14.47 5.31
C THR A 130 -12.20 14.12 4.25
N GLY A 131 -13.38 14.75 4.32
CA GLY A 131 -14.53 14.33 3.51
C GLY A 131 -14.87 12.85 3.74
N ARG A 132 -14.91 12.06 2.66
CA ARG A 132 -15.10 10.61 2.73
C ARG A 132 -13.82 9.81 2.94
N THR A 133 -12.66 10.44 2.76
CA THR A 133 -11.36 9.76 2.77
C THR A 133 -10.88 9.57 4.21
N LEU A 134 -10.55 8.35 4.59
CA LEU A 134 -9.82 8.06 5.83
C LEU A 134 -8.32 8.13 5.53
N VAL A 135 -7.64 9.09 6.14
CA VAL A 135 -6.21 9.32 5.95
C VAL A 135 -5.48 8.78 7.17
N ALA A 136 -4.45 7.97 6.97
CA ALA A 136 -3.70 7.39 8.09
C ALA A 136 -2.21 7.22 7.78
N ASN A 137 -1.39 7.51 8.79
CA ASN A 137 0.04 7.21 8.81
C ASN A 137 0.28 6.04 9.78
N PRO A 138 0.90 4.93 9.34
CA PRO A 138 1.13 3.78 10.21
C PRO A 138 2.17 4.02 11.30
N GLY A 139 2.88 5.16 11.26
CA GLY A 139 4.10 5.41 12.01
C GLY A 139 5.31 4.87 11.27
N ALA A 140 6.35 4.54 12.01
CA ALA A 140 7.58 3.96 11.45
C ALA A 140 8.05 2.76 12.28
N LEU A 141 8.84 1.89 11.65
CA LEU A 141 9.59 0.83 12.35
C LEU A 141 10.99 1.28 12.75
N PHE A 142 11.45 2.42 12.23
CA PHE A 142 12.73 3.03 12.60
C PHE A 142 12.56 4.43 13.20
N ARG A 143 13.36 4.73 14.23
CA ARG A 143 13.36 6.01 14.97
C ARG A 143 11.96 6.50 15.41
N ALA A 144 11.06 5.56 15.71
CA ALA A 144 9.76 5.83 16.31
C ALA A 144 9.68 5.21 17.71
N ASN A 145 8.94 5.86 18.60
CA ASN A 145 8.60 5.34 19.92
C ASN A 145 7.14 5.69 20.25
N PRO A 146 6.21 4.72 20.27
CA PRO A 146 6.42 3.31 19.90
C PRO A 146 6.62 3.11 18.39
N ARG A 147 7.29 2.01 18.00
CA ARG A 147 7.27 1.53 16.61
C ARG A 147 5.88 0.96 16.32
N THR A 148 5.31 1.29 15.17
CA THR A 148 3.92 0.95 14.87
C THR A 148 3.70 0.56 13.42
N CYS A 149 2.66 -0.25 13.21
CA CYS A 149 2.04 -0.48 11.91
C CYS A 149 0.51 -0.50 12.07
N ILE A 150 -0.23 -0.61 10.97
CA ILE A 150 -1.69 -0.62 10.98
C ILE A 150 -2.23 -1.90 10.33
N VAL A 151 -3.33 -2.43 10.86
CA VAL A 151 -4.21 -3.39 10.19
C VAL A 151 -5.53 -2.71 9.85
N VAL A 152 -6.00 -2.92 8.63
CA VAL A 152 -7.29 -2.42 8.15
C VAL A 152 -8.15 -3.59 7.72
N ASP A 153 -9.33 -3.70 8.31
CA ASP A 153 -10.37 -4.61 7.84
C ASP A 153 -11.21 -3.89 6.79
N ILE A 154 -11.17 -4.36 5.55
CA ILE A 154 -11.83 -3.69 4.41
C ILE A 154 -13.36 -3.78 4.51
N HIS A 155 -13.88 -4.83 5.14
CA HIS A 155 -15.32 -5.03 5.24
C HIS A 155 -15.94 -4.16 6.33
N SER A 156 -15.39 -4.19 7.55
CA SER A 156 -15.88 -3.37 8.66
C SER A 156 -15.42 -1.91 8.57
N GLY A 157 -14.30 -1.67 7.88
CA GLY A 157 -13.60 -0.40 7.81
C GLY A 157 -12.81 -0.05 9.06
N GLU A 158 -12.65 -0.99 9.99
CA GLU A 158 -11.87 -0.80 11.22
C GLU A 158 -10.38 -0.63 10.91
N ILE A 159 -9.76 0.36 11.54
CA ILE A 159 -8.31 0.57 11.54
C ILE A 159 -7.77 0.30 12.94
N LYS A 160 -6.89 -0.69 13.05
CA LYS A 160 -6.25 -1.08 14.30
C LYS A 160 -4.74 -0.85 14.24
N PRO A 161 -4.19 0.05 15.07
CA PRO A 161 -2.75 0.17 15.20
C PRO A 161 -2.16 -1.01 16.00
N LEU A 162 -1.00 -1.49 15.56
CA LEU A 162 -0.21 -2.50 16.25
C LEU A 162 1.11 -1.88 16.72
N ILE A 163 1.46 -2.12 17.98
CA ILE A 163 2.77 -1.76 18.53
C ILE A 163 3.75 -2.89 18.27
N ILE A 164 4.89 -2.55 17.66
CA ILE A 164 6.00 -3.46 17.36
C ILE A 164 7.04 -3.26 18.46
N ALA A 165 7.05 -4.17 19.43
CA ALA A 165 8.03 -4.15 20.51
C ALA A 165 9.42 -4.53 19.97
N PRO A 166 10.51 -3.97 20.52
CA PRO A 166 11.85 -4.52 20.32
C PRO A 166 11.88 -5.97 20.83
N ALA A 167 12.61 -6.84 20.14
CA ALA A 167 12.80 -8.22 20.57
C ALA A 167 13.75 -8.29 21.79
N ASP A 168 13.25 -8.02 23.00
CA ASP A 168 13.99 -8.31 24.24
C ASP A 168 13.38 -9.54 24.93
N LYS A 169 14.17 -10.63 24.93
CA LYS A 169 13.88 -11.99 25.43
C LYS A 169 12.49 -12.52 25.06
N ALA A 170 12.45 -13.26 23.96
CA ALA A 170 11.46 -14.31 23.79
C ALA A 170 11.32 -15.09 25.11
N SER A 171 10.13 -15.04 25.73
CA SER A 171 9.71 -16.12 26.62
C SER A 171 9.89 -17.43 25.84
N PRO A 172 10.46 -18.49 26.45
CA PRO A 172 10.70 -19.74 25.75
C PRO A 172 9.37 -20.46 25.56
N GLU A 173 8.62 -20.06 24.55
CA GLU A 173 7.45 -20.80 24.10
C GLU A 173 7.66 -21.16 22.63
N ALA A 174 8.01 -22.44 22.46
CA ALA A 174 8.06 -23.26 21.26
C ALA A 174 8.39 -22.56 19.93
N ALA A 175 9.57 -22.91 19.39
CA ALA A 175 9.88 -22.72 17.98
C ALA A 175 8.73 -23.28 17.11
N PRO A 176 8.15 -22.51 16.18
CA PRO A 176 7.12 -23.03 15.30
C PRO A 176 7.75 -24.05 14.36
N SER A 177 7.29 -25.30 14.45
CA SER A 177 7.56 -26.34 13.46
C SER A 177 6.81 -26.00 12.17
N TRP A 178 7.54 -25.69 11.11
CA TRP A 178 6.96 -25.47 9.79
C TRP A 178 6.47 -26.81 9.22
N PRO A 179 5.19 -26.94 8.82
CA PRO A 179 4.80 -28.01 7.93
C PRO A 179 5.47 -27.76 6.58
N THR A 180 6.19 -28.76 6.08
CA THR A 180 6.76 -28.76 4.74
C THR A 180 5.59 -28.83 3.76
N LEU A 181 5.40 -27.78 2.95
CA LEU A 181 4.40 -27.77 1.89
C LEU A 181 4.79 -28.79 0.81
N ASP A 182 3.88 -29.72 0.54
CA ASP A 182 3.96 -30.72 -0.51
C ASP A 182 3.90 -30.02 -1.89
N PRO A 183 4.84 -30.25 -2.83
CA PRO A 183 4.85 -29.60 -4.14
C PRO A 183 3.68 -29.97 -5.07
N SER A 184 2.64 -30.68 -4.62
CA SER A 184 1.47 -31.01 -5.44
C SER A 184 0.25 -30.11 -5.26
N ASP A 185 0.27 -29.10 -4.38
CA ASP A 185 -0.92 -28.27 -4.15
C ASP A 185 -1.03 -27.14 -5.17
N SER A 186 -2.04 -27.23 -6.02
CA SER A 186 -2.27 -26.35 -7.17
C SER A 186 -2.77 -24.98 -6.69
N ALA A 187 -2.01 -23.93 -6.98
CA ALA A 187 -2.33 -22.55 -6.63
C ALA A 187 -3.69 -22.09 -7.21
N PRO A 188 -4.53 -21.37 -6.45
CA PRO A 188 -5.72 -20.73 -7.01
C PRO A 188 -5.31 -19.58 -7.93
N HIS A 189 -5.85 -19.57 -9.14
CA HIS A 189 -5.68 -18.52 -10.13
C HIS A 189 -6.29 -17.20 -9.64
N LEU A 190 -5.46 -16.17 -9.44
CA LEU A 190 -5.89 -14.77 -9.29
C LEU A 190 -6.01 -14.10 -10.68
N PRO A 191 -7.02 -13.24 -10.91
CA PRO A 191 -7.26 -12.63 -12.21
C PRO A 191 -6.21 -11.58 -12.59
N LEU A 192 -5.99 -11.48 -13.91
CA LEU A 192 -4.98 -10.67 -14.58
C LEU A 192 -5.06 -9.17 -14.26
N ALA A 193 -3.86 -8.57 -14.29
CA ALA A 193 -3.54 -7.16 -14.26
C ALA A 193 -4.46 -6.26 -15.09
N VAL A 194 -4.85 -5.13 -14.51
CA VAL A 194 -5.46 -3.99 -15.21
C VAL A 194 -4.35 -3.19 -15.89
N PRO A 195 -4.44 -2.84 -17.19
CA PRO A 195 -3.45 -2.01 -17.85
C PRO A 195 -3.53 -0.54 -17.39
N PRO A 196 -2.43 0.23 -17.45
CA PRO A 196 -2.43 1.63 -17.04
C PRO A 196 -3.33 2.49 -17.95
N PRO A 197 -3.91 3.59 -17.43
CA PRO A 197 -4.77 4.47 -18.21
C PRO A 197 -3.99 5.14 -19.35
N SER A 198 -4.55 5.01 -20.56
CA SER A 198 -4.07 5.58 -21.81
C SER A 198 -3.87 7.10 -21.70
N THR A 199 -2.64 7.57 -21.88
CA THR A 199 -2.30 8.98 -22.04
C THR A 199 -2.64 9.45 -23.46
N ALA A 200 -3.91 9.74 -23.72
CA ALA A 200 -4.32 10.49 -24.90
C ALA A 200 -5.07 11.76 -24.46
N PRO A 201 -4.63 12.97 -24.83
CA PRO A 201 -5.40 14.18 -24.58
C PRO A 201 -6.67 14.18 -25.44
N PRO A 202 -7.81 14.70 -24.96
CA PRO A 202 -9.00 14.83 -25.78
C PRO A 202 -8.76 15.82 -26.93
N ALA A 203 -9.15 15.42 -28.14
CA ALA A 203 -9.16 16.28 -29.32
C ALA A 203 -10.14 17.47 -29.11
N PRO A 204 -9.87 18.66 -29.71
CA PRO A 204 -10.75 19.80 -29.58
C PRO A 204 -12.08 19.55 -30.31
N SER A 205 -13.20 19.71 -29.60
CA SER A 205 -14.55 19.68 -30.16
C SER A 205 -14.73 20.75 -31.24
N SER A 206 -14.96 20.30 -32.47
CA SER A 206 -15.46 21.12 -33.58
C SER A 206 -16.87 21.63 -33.25
N LEU A 207 -16.97 22.89 -32.82
CA LEU A 207 -18.22 23.65 -32.82
C LEU A 207 -18.58 23.96 -34.28
N LEU A 208 -19.52 23.20 -34.85
CA LEU A 208 -20.25 23.61 -36.04
C LEU A 208 -21.27 24.71 -35.65
N PRO A 209 -21.31 25.86 -36.33
CA PRO A 209 -22.39 26.82 -36.14
C PRO A 209 -23.70 26.35 -36.82
N PRO A 210 -24.88 26.81 -36.35
CA PRO A 210 -26.17 26.36 -36.86
C PRO A 210 -26.44 26.87 -38.29
N PRO A 211 -27.33 26.21 -39.05
CA PRO A 211 -27.66 26.61 -40.41
C PRO A 211 -28.44 27.93 -40.42
N SER A 212 -28.04 28.86 -41.27
CA SER A 212 -28.79 30.06 -41.61
C SER A 212 -29.99 29.69 -42.47
N ASP A 213 -31.18 29.88 -41.93
CA ASP A 213 -32.44 29.84 -42.64
C ASP A 213 -32.50 31.01 -43.64
N SER A 214 -32.75 30.72 -44.91
CA SER A 214 -32.99 31.74 -45.94
C SER A 214 -34.12 31.25 -46.81
N THR A 215 -35.29 31.79 -46.52
CA THR A 215 -36.52 31.70 -47.30
C THR A 215 -36.31 32.27 -48.71
N PRO A 216 -36.86 31.65 -49.77
CA PRO A 216 -36.89 32.24 -51.10
C PRO A 216 -38.25 32.89 -51.35
N SER A 217 -38.27 34.09 -51.94
CA SER A 217 -39.44 34.67 -52.65
C SER A 217 -39.04 35.98 -53.33
N PRO A 218 -39.71 36.37 -54.42
CA PRO A 218 -39.93 35.65 -55.67
C PRO A 218 -39.09 36.22 -56.84
#